data_AF-A0A963FE44-F1
#
_entry.id   AF-A0A963FE44-F1
#
_cell.length_a   1.000
_cell.length_b   1.000
_cell.length_c   1.000
_cell.angle_alpha   90.00
_cell.angle_beta   90.00
_cell.angle_gamma   90.00
#
_symmetry.space_group_name_H-M   'P 1'
#
loop_
_entity.id
_entity.type
_entity.pdbx_description
1 polymer ?
#
loop_
_entity_poly.entity_id
_entity_poly.type
_entity_poly.pdbx_seq_one_letter_code
_entity_poly.pdbx_strand_id
1 'polypeptide(L)' 'VGDTVNVASRICGLADPGSVLLTGEAASQSGMQEYVKPSSRGMVMVKGRKGPILAYETDIALFRDDDLFRKSLDSIFPE' A
#
# COMPACT_ATOMS: atom_id res chain seq x y z
N VAL A 1 -19.78 2.40 -9.10
CA VAL A 1 -19.20 2.00 -7.80
C VAL A 1 -18.66 0.58 -7.95
N GLY A 2 -17.37 0.34 -7.67
CA GLY A 2 -16.64 -0.87 -8.12
C GLY A 2 -16.01 -1.68 -6.99
N ASP A 3 -15.63 -2.93 -7.29
CA ASP A 3 -15.06 -3.90 -6.34
C ASP A 3 -13.83 -3.36 -5.58
N THR A 4 -12.95 -2.62 -6.26
CA THR A 4 -11.75 -2.02 -5.66
C THR A 4 -12.08 -1.12 -4.46
N VAL A 5 -13.11 -0.27 -4.56
CA VAL A 5 -13.51 0.63 -3.47
C VAL A 5 -14.08 -0.16 -2.30
N ASN A 6 -14.87 -1.20 -2.58
CA ASN A 6 -15.42 -2.08 -1.56
C ASN A 6 -14.31 -2.83 -0.81
N VAL A 7 -13.30 -3.30 -1.52
CA VAL A 7 -12.14 -3.98 -0.94
C VAL A 7 -11.35 -3.00 -0.09
N ALA A 8 -11.00 -1.83 -0.62
CA ALA A 8 -10.28 -0.78 0.11
C ALA A 8 -10.96 -0.43 1.45
N SER A 9 -12.28 -0.19 1.42
CA SER A 9 -13.06 0.10 2.63
C SER A 9 -12.99 -1.03 3.66
N ARG A 10 -13.06 -2.30 3.22
CA ARG A 10 -13.05 -3.45 4.12
C ARG A 10 -11.67 -3.74 4.70
N ILE A 11 -10.60 -3.61 3.91
CA ILE A 11 -9.23 -3.84 4.40
C ILE A 11 -8.77 -2.73 5.34
N CYS A 12 -9.29 -1.51 5.18
CA CYS A 12 -9.02 -0.41 6.10
C CYS A 12 -9.45 -0.74 7.54
N GLY A 13 -10.56 -1.47 7.72
CA GLY A 13 -10.99 -1.96 9.03
C GLY A 13 -10.11 -3.05 9.65
N LEU A 14 -9.11 -3.56 8.93
CA LEU A 14 -8.15 -4.57 9.40
C LEU A 14 -6.76 -3.97 9.70
N ALA A 15 -6.56 -2.68 9.40
CA ALA A 15 -5.31 -1.98 9.62
C ALA A 15 -5.16 -1.64 11.12
N ASP A 16 -3.93 -1.73 11.61
CA ASP A 16 -3.60 -1.29 12.96
C ASP A 16 -3.46 0.24 13.00
N PRO A 17 -3.72 0.90 14.15
CA PRO A 17 -3.53 2.34 14.26
C PRO A 17 -2.11 2.76 13.87
N GLY A 18 -2.00 3.70 12.93
CA GLY A 18 -0.72 4.20 12.42
C GLY A 18 -0.13 3.39 11.26
N SER A 19 -0.74 2.27 10.88
CA SER A 19 -0.30 1.50 9.72
C SER A 19 -1.15 1.74 8.48
N VAL A 20 -0.54 1.45 7.33
CA VAL A 20 -1.19 1.43 6.02
C VAL A 20 -1.20 -0.01 5.54
N LEU A 21 -2.40 -0.54 5.31
CA LEU A 21 -2.61 -1.88 4.80
C LEU A 21 -2.82 -1.86 3.28
N LEU A 22 -2.08 -2.72 2.58
CA LEU A 22 -2.03 -2.78 1.12
C LEU A 22 -2.44 -4.17 0.66
N THR A 23 -3.13 -4.25 -0.48
CA THR A 23 -3.29 -5.53 -1.19
C THR A 23 -1.99 -5.88 -1.91
N GLY A 24 -1.79 -7.17 -2.21
CA GLY A 24 -0.64 -7.61 -3.00
C GLY A 24 -0.56 -6.93 -4.37
N GLU A 25 -1.71 -6.67 -5.00
CA GLU A 25 -1.81 -5.96 -6.28
C GLU A 25 -1.31 -4.50 -6.19
N ALA A 26 -1.57 -3.83 -5.06
CA ALA A 26 -1.09 -2.47 -4.79
C ALA A 26 0.41 -2.48 -4.45
N ALA A 27 0.86 -3.44 -3.65
CA ALA A 27 2.27 -3.59 -3.27
C ALA A 27 3.18 -3.96 -4.46
N SER A 28 2.64 -4.56 -5.52
CA SER A 28 3.38 -4.91 -6.74
C SER A 28 3.47 -3.79 -7.78
N GLN A 29 2.85 -2.62 -7.55
CA GLN A 29 2.96 -1.50 -8.49
C GLN A 29 4.39 -0.97 -8.52
N SER A 30 4.88 -0.60 -9.70
CA SER A 30 6.28 -0.21 -9.95
C SER A 30 6.76 0.96 -9.09
N GLY A 31 5.91 1.96 -8.82
CA GLY A 31 6.25 3.04 -7.89
C GLY A 31 6.20 2.66 -6.42
N MET A 32 5.49 1.59 -6.04
CA MET A 32 5.34 1.25 -4.63
C MET A 32 6.61 0.61 -4.06
N GLN A 33 7.24 -0.30 -4.81
CA GLN A 33 8.42 -1.03 -4.33
C GLN A 33 9.68 -0.18 -4.23
N GLU A 34 9.77 0.88 -5.04
CA GLU A 34 10.93 1.79 -5.06
C GLU A 34 10.96 2.68 -3.81
N TYR A 35 9.78 3.04 -3.31
CA TYR A 35 9.62 4.08 -2.30
C TYR A 35 9.19 3.55 -0.94
N VAL A 36 8.50 2.41 -0.93
CA VAL A 36 8.00 1.80 0.28
C VAL A 36 8.36 0.33 0.26
N LYS A 37 8.93 -0.16 1.37
CA LYS A 37 9.24 -1.57 1.57
C LYS A 37 8.23 -2.16 2.55
N PRO A 38 7.00 -2.49 2.12
CA PRO A 38 5.99 -2.98 3.02
C PRO A 38 6.32 -4.43 3.43
N SER A 39 6.14 -4.73 4.72
CA SER A 39 6.32 -6.08 5.26
C SER A 39 5.12 -6.95 4.93
N SER A 40 5.36 -8.24 4.67
CA SER A 40 4.26 -9.20 4.44
C SER A 40 3.45 -9.38 5.72
N ARG A 41 2.13 -9.17 5.64
CA ARG A 41 1.17 -9.49 6.71
C ARG A 41 0.51 -10.85 6.49
N GLY A 42 0.64 -11.42 5.28
CA GLY A 42 0.08 -12.71 4.91
C GLY A 42 -1.32 -12.62 4.31
N MET A 43 -2.04 -13.73 4.32
CA MET A 43 -3.34 -13.87 3.66
C MET A 43 -4.48 -13.42 4.58
N VAL A 44 -5.29 -12.45 4.15
CA VAL A 44 -6.43 -11.92 4.93
C VAL A 44 -7.76 -12.19 4.24
N MET A 45 -8.77 -12.54 5.04
CA MET A 45 -10.14 -12.74 4.54
C MET A 45 -10.90 -11.43 4.54
N VAL A 46 -11.39 -11.04 3.36
CA VAL A 46 -12.21 -9.84 3.19
C VAL A 46 -13.64 -10.24 2.91
N LYS A 47 -14.58 -9.72 3.70
CA LYS A 47 -16.02 -9.99 3.52
C LYS A 47 -16.41 -9.78 2.05
N GLY A 48 -17.14 -10.72 1.46
CA GLY A 48 -17.63 -10.63 0.07
C GLY A 48 -16.63 -11.01 -1.03
N ARG A 49 -15.39 -11.36 -0.70
CA ARG A 49 -14.46 -12.02 -1.64
C ARG A 49 -14.58 -13.54 -1.48
N LYS A 50 -14.40 -14.28 -2.59
CA LYS A 50 -14.44 -15.76 -2.59
C LYS A 50 -13.19 -16.39 -1.98
N GLY A 51 -12.08 -15.66 -1.91
CA GLY A 51 -10.82 -16.15 -1.38
C GLY A 51 -10.06 -15.07 -0.62
N PRO A 52 -9.04 -15.46 0.15
CA PRO A 52 -8.18 -14.52 0.84
C PRO A 52 -7.40 -13.66 -0.15
N ILE A 53 -7.00 -12.48 0.28
CA ILE A 53 -6.08 -11.62 -0.44
C ILE A 53 -4.74 -11.58 0.30
N LEU A 54 -3.65 -11.54 -0.46
CA LEU A 54 -2.34 -11.27 0.11
C LEU A 54 -2.31 -9.81 0.56
N ALA A 55 -1.89 -9.58 1.81
CA ALA A 55 -1.80 -8.27 2.40
C ALA A 55 -0.37 -7.96 2.85
N TYR A 56 -0.03 -6.68 2.73
CA TYR A 56 1.21 -6.10 3.18
C TYR A 56 0.91 -4.90 4.06
N GLU A 57 1.86 -4.56 4.92
CA GLU A 57 1.73 -3.48 5.87
C GLU A 57 2.97 -2.58 5.85
N THR A 58 2.76 -1.30 6.10
CA THR A 58 3.83 -0.32 6.24
C THR A 58 3.40 0.81 7.17
N ASP A 59 4.36 1.60 7.66
CA ASP A 59 4.08 2.72 8.56
C ASP A 59 3.61 3.95 7.76
N ILE A 60 2.57 4.64 8.24
CA ILE A 60 2.08 5.87 7.59
C ILE A 60 3.15 6.96 7.52
N ALA A 61 4.11 6.98 8.44
CA ALA A 61 5.21 7.93 8.45
C ALA A 61 6.12 7.82 7.22
N LEU A 62 6.20 6.65 6.59
CA LEU A 62 7.01 6.44 5.38
C LEU A 62 6.42 7.15 4.16
N PHE A 63 5.13 7.52 4.19
CA PHE A 63 4.51 8.33 3.14
C PHE A 63 4.59 9.84 3.42
N ARG A 64 5.15 10.25 4.57
CA ARG A 64 5.25 11.67 4.94
C ARG A 64 6.56 12.32 4.53
N ASP A 65 7.49 11.55 3.95
CA ASP A 65 8.79 12.08 3.58
C ASP A 65 8.72 12.89 2.27
N ASP A 66 8.99 14.19 2.37
CA ASP A 66 9.22 15.09 1.22
C ASP A 66 10.38 14.60 0.32
N ASP A 67 11.24 13.73 0.86
CA ASP A 67 12.37 13.11 0.17
C ASP A 67 11.95 12.18 -0.98
N LEU A 68 10.76 11.60 -0.94
CA LEU A 68 10.21 10.82 -2.05
C LEU A 68 9.93 11.70 -3.27
N PHE A 69 9.39 12.89 -3.02
CA PHE A 69 9.09 13.87 -4.06
C PHE A 69 10.37 14.47 -4.61
N ARG A 70 11.35 14.80 -3.74
CA ARG A 70 12.67 15.29 -4.15
C ARG A 70 13.45 14.26 -4.99
N LYS A 71 13.56 13.01 -4.55
CA LYS A 71 14.25 11.96 -5.33
C LYS A 71 13.61 11.71 -6.69
N SER A 72 12.28 11.76 -6.78
CA SER A 72 11.58 11.69 -8.06
C SER A 72 11.90 12.89 -8.95
N LEU A 73 11.94 14.10 -8.40
CA LEU A 73 12.27 15.31 -9.15
C LEU A 73 13.72 15.31 -9.64
N ASP A 74 14.67 14.91 -8.79
CA ASP A 74 16.10 14.81 -9.16
C ASP A 74 16.34 13.80 -10.28
N SER A 75 15.53 12.74 -10.36
CA SER A 75 15.58 11.76 -11.45
C SER A 75 15.03 12.30 -12.77
N ILE A 76 14.15 13.30 -12.75
CA ILE A 76 13.51 13.90 -13.94
C ILE A 76 14.27 15.14 -14.41
N PHE A 77 14.83 15.90 -13.46
CA PHE A 77 15.64 17.10 -13.68
C PHE A 77 17.01 16.94 -13.00
N PRO A 78 17.91 16.10 -13.54
CA PRO A 78 19.27 16.05 -13.06
C PRO A 78 19.96 17.39 -13.36
N GLU A 79 20.68 17.95 -12.38
CA GLU A 79 21.53 19.16 -12.57
C GLU A 79 22.60 18.97 -13.66
#